data_AF-A0A520K3G2-F1
#
_entry.id   AF-A0A520K3G2-F1
#
_cell.length_a   1.000
_cell.length_b   1.000
_cell.length_c   1.000
_cell.angle_alpha   90.00
_cell.angle_beta   90.00
_cell.angle_gamma   90.00
#
_symmetry.space_group_name_H-M   'P 1'
#
loop_
_entity.id
_entity.type
_entity.pdbx_description
1 polymer ?
#
loop_
_entity_poly.entity_id
_entity_poly.type
_entity_poly.pdbx_seq_one_letter_code
_entity_poly.pdbx_strand_id
1 'polypeptide(L)'
;MNRRPLPLTTRIATTHPASKISTIPVVPKRLTQNRSAQVGIGTLIIFIAMVMVAAVAAAVLIETSGVLQQKAFSTGQEATLEVSSNIDVESIEGWRSGVNASIGDDDTFSDTLDRLNIRCSLKVGSEPVDLNQVVITITDGTTTNDLRYIEGTVDANTTNVSDGNFSSSDSNRLTTYRLVADGLTPIQVPYPDATVGANADYVNKTSAGTVHLGYNATRATTGDYTGKYFVCADMFFVAEMVRDADDSFSPGNPVMTTGDLIKIILLTAPSNTCTDETTLASLKNTDPRVGEAALTIDTRTMVSINIVPEGGANTLVEFVAPSSFGSYQSIGVYP
;
A
#
# COMPACT_ATOMS: atom_id res chain seq x y z
N MET A 1 -82.62 -11.83 -66.74
CA MET A 1 -83.67 -12.36 -65.83
C MET A 1 -83.97 -11.24 -64.83
N ASN A 2 -85.05 -10.45 -64.92
CA ASN A 2 -86.47 -10.81 -64.81
C ASN A 2 -86.68 -11.67 -63.54
N ARG A 3 -87.27 -11.20 -62.43
CA ARG A 3 -88.70 -10.85 -62.20
C ARG A 3 -88.79 -9.94 -60.94
N ARG A 4 -89.43 -8.77 -60.98
CA ARG A 4 -90.85 -8.42 -60.65
C ARG A 4 -91.31 -8.68 -59.18
N PRO A 5 -92.22 -7.84 -58.64
CA PRO A 5 -92.32 -7.37 -57.24
C PRO A 5 -93.58 -7.86 -56.47
N LEU A 6 -93.82 -7.38 -55.23
CA LEU A 6 -95.12 -6.99 -54.57
C LEU A 6 -95.14 -7.30 -53.03
N PRO A 7 -96.03 -6.69 -52.19
CA PRO A 7 -96.81 -5.45 -52.35
C PRO A 7 -96.66 -4.44 -51.18
N LEU A 8 -97.18 -3.23 -51.41
CA LEU A 8 -97.48 -2.23 -50.40
C LEU A 8 -98.59 -2.72 -49.45
N THR A 9 -98.44 -2.47 -48.15
CA THR A 9 -99.56 -2.32 -47.23
C THR A 9 -99.71 -0.85 -46.86
N THR A 10 -100.88 -0.35 -47.23
CA THR A 10 -101.49 0.94 -46.92
C THR A 10 -101.35 1.32 -45.45
N ARG A 11 -100.90 2.55 -45.16
CA ARG A 11 -101.37 3.24 -43.96
C ARG A 11 -101.72 4.68 -44.25
N ILE A 12 -102.94 4.97 -43.86
CA ILE A 12 -103.74 6.16 -44.06
C ILE A 12 -103.07 7.38 -43.41
N ALA A 13 -103.15 8.50 -44.14
CA ALA A 13 -102.79 9.82 -43.66
C ALA A 13 -103.63 10.20 -42.43
N THR A 14 -102.97 10.54 -41.32
CA THR A 14 -103.52 11.46 -40.34
C THR A 14 -102.66 12.72 -40.33
N THR A 15 -103.24 13.78 -40.85
CA THR A 15 -102.73 15.15 -40.85
C THR A 15 -102.56 15.64 -39.42
N HIS A 16 -101.33 15.73 -38.93
CA HIS A 16 -101.02 16.61 -37.79
C HIS A 16 -100.68 18.00 -38.33
N PRO A 17 -101.34 19.07 -37.86
CA PRO A 17 -100.99 20.42 -38.26
C PRO A 17 -99.55 20.72 -37.83
N ALA A 18 -98.79 21.33 -38.74
CA ALA A 18 -97.41 21.72 -38.52
C ALA A 18 -97.30 22.64 -37.29
N SER A 19 -96.73 22.12 -36.21
CA SER A 19 -96.15 22.93 -35.16
C SER A 19 -95.01 23.73 -35.78
N LYS A 20 -95.17 25.06 -35.87
CA LYS A 20 -94.06 25.97 -36.18
C LYS A 20 -92.96 25.71 -35.15
N ILE A 21 -91.90 25.02 -35.55
CA ILE A 21 -90.63 25.06 -34.85
C ILE A 21 -90.20 26.53 -34.89
N SER A 22 -90.31 27.19 -33.74
CA SER A 22 -89.65 28.45 -33.50
C SER A 22 -88.15 28.17 -33.56
N THR A 23 -87.55 28.42 -34.72
CA THR A 23 -86.10 28.42 -34.87
C THR A 23 -85.60 29.58 -34.01
N ILE A 24 -85.22 29.31 -32.76
CA ILE A 24 -84.46 30.27 -31.97
C ILE A 24 -83.21 30.57 -32.81
N PRO A 25 -82.96 31.83 -33.20
CA PRO A 25 -81.71 32.15 -33.85
C PRO A 25 -80.61 31.86 -32.84
N VAL A 26 -79.85 30.79 -33.06
CA VAL A 26 -78.58 30.58 -32.37
C VAL A 26 -77.68 31.69 -32.88
N VAL A 27 -77.64 32.80 -32.15
CA VAL A 27 -76.62 33.83 -32.34
C VAL A 27 -75.30 33.09 -32.09
N PRO A 28 -74.42 32.94 -33.10
CA PRO A 28 -73.10 32.38 -32.83
C PRO A 28 -72.45 33.30 -31.81
N LYS A 29 -72.22 32.79 -30.59
CA LYS A 29 -71.47 33.52 -29.57
C LYS A 29 -70.10 33.80 -30.18
N ARG A 30 -69.88 35.02 -30.66
CA ARG A 30 -68.59 35.46 -31.17
C ARG A 30 -67.62 35.37 -30.00
N LEU A 31 -66.84 34.29 -29.96
CA LEU A 31 -65.65 34.21 -29.12
C LEU A 31 -64.69 35.27 -29.67
N THR A 32 -64.69 36.45 -29.06
CA THR A 32 -63.72 37.50 -29.39
C THR A 32 -62.35 36.93 -29.06
N GLN A 33 -61.54 36.65 -30.09
CA GLN A 33 -60.16 36.22 -29.91
C GLN A 33 -59.41 37.36 -29.21
N ASN A 34 -59.23 37.23 -27.90
CA ASN A 34 -58.42 38.16 -27.12
C ASN A 34 -56.95 37.92 -27.47
N ARG A 35 -56.52 38.44 -28.62
CA ARG A 35 -55.16 38.35 -29.14
C ARG A 35 -54.15 38.83 -28.09
N SER A 36 -54.48 39.87 -27.32
CA SER A 36 -53.66 40.38 -26.22
C SER A 36 -53.52 39.40 -25.06
N ALA A 37 -54.61 38.72 -24.66
CA ALA A 37 -54.55 37.68 -23.63
C ALA A 37 -53.78 36.43 -24.13
N GLN A 38 -53.91 36.08 -25.41
CA GLN A 38 -53.16 34.99 -26.05
C GLN A 38 -51.66 35.29 -26.11
N VAL A 39 -51.26 36.53 -26.43
CA VAL A 39 -49.85 36.95 -26.41
C VAL A 39 -49.31 36.97 -24.97
N GLY A 40 -50.09 37.45 -23.99
CA GLY A 40 -49.69 37.45 -22.58
C GLY A 40 -49.49 36.06 -21.97
N ILE A 41 -50.33 35.08 -22.35
CA ILE A 41 -50.13 33.68 -21.95
C ILE A 41 -48.86 33.12 -22.60
N GLY A 42 -48.58 33.46 -23.87
CA GLY A 42 -47.35 33.05 -24.56
C GLY A 42 -46.09 33.58 -23.89
N THR A 43 -46.07 34.85 -23.47
CA THR A 43 -44.93 35.44 -22.73
C THR A 43 -44.75 34.80 -21.36
N LEU A 44 -45.84 34.42 -20.68
CA LEU A 44 -45.79 33.80 -19.36
C LEU A 44 -45.24 32.36 -19.42
N ILE A 45 -45.57 31.61 -20.48
CA ILE A 45 -45.01 30.28 -20.74
C ILE A 45 -43.50 30.37 -20.99
N ILE A 46 -43.05 31.30 -21.84
CA ILE A 46 -41.62 31.50 -22.13
C ILE A 46 -40.87 31.95 -20.88
N PHE A 47 -41.49 32.80 -20.06
CA PHE A 47 -40.90 33.25 -18.80
C PHE A 47 -40.62 32.07 -17.85
N ILE A 48 -41.61 31.20 -17.62
CA ILE A 48 -41.44 30.02 -16.77
C ILE A 48 -40.38 29.07 -17.37
N ALA A 49 -40.44 28.84 -18.69
CA ALA A 49 -39.47 27.99 -19.37
C ALA A 49 -38.04 28.51 -19.23
N MET A 50 -37.81 29.82 -19.40
CA MET A 50 -36.49 30.43 -19.25
C MET A 50 -35.97 30.33 -17.82
N VAL A 51 -36.83 30.53 -16.82
CA VAL A 51 -36.46 30.35 -15.41
C VAL A 51 -36.09 28.91 -15.10
N MET A 52 -36.82 27.92 -15.64
CA MET A 52 -36.50 26.51 -15.45
C MET A 52 -35.15 26.12 -16.10
N VAL A 53 -34.89 26.58 -17.34
CA VAL A 53 -33.62 26.33 -18.02
C VAL A 53 -32.46 26.99 -17.28
N ALA A 54 -32.65 28.24 -16.82
CA ALA A 54 -31.64 28.95 -16.04
C ALA A 54 -31.32 28.24 -14.71
N ALA A 55 -32.34 27.70 -14.02
CA ALA A 55 -32.15 26.95 -12.79
C ALA A 55 -31.33 25.67 -13.00
N VAL A 56 -31.63 24.89 -14.05
CA VAL A 56 -30.86 23.68 -14.38
C VAL A 56 -29.42 24.03 -14.78
N ALA A 57 -29.24 25.08 -15.60
CA ALA A 57 -27.91 25.54 -16.00
C ALA A 57 -27.07 26.00 -14.79
N ALA A 58 -27.68 26.74 -13.86
CA ALA A 58 -27.03 27.15 -12.63
C ALA A 58 -26.66 25.97 -11.73
N ALA A 59 -27.54 24.98 -11.60
CA ALA A 59 -27.29 23.77 -10.81
C ALA A 59 -26.07 22.99 -11.34
N VAL A 60 -26.01 22.76 -12.65
CA VAL A 60 -24.85 22.09 -13.28
C VAL A 60 -23.57 22.90 -13.13
N LEU A 61 -23.63 24.23 -13.25
CA LEU A 61 -22.46 25.09 -13.06
C LEU A 61 -21.91 25.00 -11.63
N ILE A 62 -22.79 25.01 -10.63
CA ILE A 62 -22.41 24.87 -9.22
C ILE A 62 -21.82 23.48 -8.96
N GLU A 63 -22.47 22.43 -9.45
CA GLU A 63 -22.01 21.04 -9.28
C GLU A 63 -20.62 20.83 -9.91
N THR A 64 -20.45 21.25 -11.17
CA THR A 64 -19.15 21.15 -11.86
C THR A 64 -18.07 21.98 -11.17
N SER A 65 -18.40 23.19 -10.70
CA SER A 65 -17.47 24.02 -9.92
C SER A 65 -17.09 23.35 -8.59
N GLY A 66 -18.05 22.72 -7.91
CA GLY A 66 -17.81 22.01 -6.65
C GLY A 66 -16.87 20.83 -6.82
N VAL A 67 -17.09 19.99 -7.84
CA VAL A 67 -16.20 18.85 -8.16
C VAL A 67 -14.80 19.34 -8.50
N LEU A 68 -14.68 20.39 -9.31
CA LEU A 68 -13.38 20.97 -9.67
C LEU A 68 -12.65 21.55 -8.45
N GLN A 69 -13.36 22.20 -7.52
CA GLN A 69 -12.78 22.71 -6.28
C GLN A 69 -12.29 21.58 -5.37
N GLN A 70 -13.09 20.53 -5.17
CA GLN A 70 -12.68 19.37 -4.37
C GLN A 70 -11.44 18.70 -4.99
N LYS A 71 -11.42 18.54 -6.33
CA LYS A 71 -10.28 17.95 -7.02
C LYS A 71 -9.04 18.85 -6.93
N ALA A 72 -9.20 20.16 -7.10
CA ALA A 72 -8.09 21.11 -6.98
C ALA A 72 -7.51 21.13 -5.56
N PHE A 73 -8.34 21.03 -4.52
CA PHE A 73 -7.90 20.95 -3.14
C PHE A 73 -7.12 19.65 -2.86
N SER A 74 -7.68 18.50 -3.26
CA SER A 74 -6.99 17.21 -3.11
C SER A 74 -5.66 17.20 -3.86
N THR A 75 -5.63 17.60 -5.14
CA THR A 75 -4.37 17.66 -5.91
C THR A 75 -3.38 18.66 -5.33
N GLY A 76 -3.84 19.78 -4.76
CA GLY A 76 -2.96 20.73 -4.07
C GLY A 76 -2.31 20.15 -2.81
N GLN A 77 -3.07 19.36 -2.02
CA GLN A 77 -2.53 18.66 -0.85
C GLN A 77 -1.52 17.59 -1.26
N GLU A 78 -1.88 16.71 -2.22
CA GLU A 78 -0.97 15.66 -2.72
C GLU A 78 0.32 16.27 -3.31
N ALA A 79 0.20 17.35 -4.08
CA ALA A 79 1.37 18.01 -4.67
C ALA A 79 2.26 18.68 -3.60
N THR A 80 1.70 19.07 -2.45
CA THR A 80 2.49 19.60 -1.33
C THR A 80 3.17 18.47 -0.58
N LEU A 81 2.46 17.37 -0.30
CA LEU A 81 2.99 16.15 0.32
C LEU A 81 4.17 15.59 -0.49
N GLU A 82 4.05 15.57 -1.81
CA GLU A 82 5.08 15.05 -2.72
C GLU A 82 6.42 15.80 -2.65
N VAL A 83 6.42 17.06 -2.18
CA VAL A 83 7.63 17.89 -2.10
C VAL A 83 8.06 18.24 -0.68
N SER A 84 7.24 17.97 0.33
CA SER A 84 7.55 18.32 1.73
C SER A 84 8.08 17.14 2.54
N SER A 85 7.65 15.92 2.25
CA SER A 85 8.05 14.73 2.99
C SER A 85 9.46 14.29 2.61
N ASN A 86 10.39 14.33 3.55
CA ASN A 86 11.77 13.96 3.33
C ASN A 86 12.30 13.18 4.54
N ILE A 87 12.68 11.93 4.31
CA ILE A 87 13.44 11.13 5.27
C ILE A 87 14.91 11.53 5.16
N ASP A 88 15.53 11.91 6.27
CA ASP A 88 16.96 12.22 6.36
C ASP A 88 17.68 11.08 7.06
N VAL A 89 18.76 10.59 6.45
CA VAL A 89 19.60 9.54 7.02
C VAL A 89 20.73 10.21 7.81
N GLU A 90 20.74 10.01 9.13
CA GLU A 90 21.71 10.61 10.04
C GLU A 90 23.00 9.79 10.14
N SER A 91 22.88 8.45 10.17
CA SER A 91 24.05 7.58 10.24
C SER A 91 23.74 6.15 9.84
N ILE A 92 24.76 5.46 9.34
CA ILE A 92 24.71 4.04 9.01
C ILE A 92 25.78 3.30 9.81
N GLU A 93 25.35 2.29 10.55
CA GLU A 93 26.20 1.41 11.34
C GLU A 93 26.15 -0.02 10.78
N GLY A 94 27.32 -0.61 10.56
CA GLY A 94 27.44 -2.00 10.13
C GLY A 94 27.73 -2.93 11.29
N TRP A 95 27.06 -4.08 11.32
CA TRP A 95 27.24 -5.11 12.33
C TRP A 95 27.60 -6.44 11.66
N ARG A 96 28.63 -7.10 12.21
CA ARG A 96 29.07 -8.41 11.74
C ARG A 96 28.40 -9.49 12.59
N SER A 97 28.00 -10.61 12.00
CA SER A 97 27.63 -11.75 12.83
C SER A 97 28.87 -12.32 13.53
N GLY A 98 28.69 -12.92 14.70
CA GLY A 98 29.80 -13.43 15.50
C GLY A 98 29.43 -13.64 16.95
N VAL A 99 30.34 -14.30 17.67
CA VAL A 99 30.24 -14.48 19.11
C VAL A 99 31.41 -13.75 19.75
N ASN A 100 31.10 -12.87 20.70
CA ASN A 100 32.11 -12.36 21.63
C ASN A 100 32.45 -13.51 22.57
N ALA A 101 33.66 -14.02 22.47
CA ALA A 101 34.13 -15.12 23.27
C ALA A 101 34.12 -14.74 24.76
N SER A 102 33.83 -15.72 25.62
CA SER A 102 34.04 -15.57 27.06
C SER A 102 35.54 -15.56 27.38
N ILE A 103 35.90 -15.19 28.62
CA ILE A 103 37.29 -15.09 29.10
C ILE A 103 38.03 -16.43 28.86
N GLY A 104 38.75 -16.54 27.75
CA GLY A 104 39.51 -17.74 27.39
C GLY A 104 39.57 -18.10 25.90
N ASP A 105 38.61 -17.64 25.08
CA ASP A 105 38.55 -17.94 23.64
C ASP A 105 38.75 -16.68 22.78
N ASP A 106 39.16 -16.86 21.52
CA ASP A 106 39.29 -15.76 20.54
C ASP A 106 37.92 -15.36 19.99
N ASP A 107 37.65 -14.05 19.91
CA ASP A 107 36.44 -13.53 19.28
C ASP A 107 36.38 -13.96 17.81
N THR A 108 35.27 -14.57 17.42
CA THR A 108 35.05 -15.02 16.03
C THR A 108 33.92 -14.20 15.41
N PHE A 109 34.28 -13.42 14.38
CA PHE A 109 33.35 -12.59 13.62
C PHE A 109 33.35 -12.94 12.14
N SER A 110 32.23 -12.70 11.49
CA SER A 110 32.07 -12.74 10.03
C SER A 110 32.99 -11.72 9.36
N ASP A 111 33.52 -12.08 8.19
CA ASP A 111 34.28 -11.16 7.32
C ASP A 111 33.39 -10.13 6.61
N THR A 112 32.07 -10.36 6.58
CA THR A 112 31.05 -9.52 5.93
C THR A 112 30.24 -8.72 6.95
N LEU A 113 29.64 -7.61 6.52
CA LEU A 113 28.56 -6.97 7.27
C LEU A 113 27.25 -7.73 7.03
N ASP A 114 26.70 -8.31 8.08
CA ASP A 114 25.49 -9.15 8.00
C ASP A 114 24.23 -8.39 8.45
N ARG A 115 24.40 -7.20 9.05
CA ARG A 115 23.32 -6.29 9.43
C ARG A 115 23.74 -4.83 9.27
N LEU A 116 22.85 -4.01 8.75
CA LEU A 116 22.97 -2.55 8.68
C LEU A 116 21.87 -1.90 9.52
N ASN A 117 22.28 -0.98 10.40
CA ASN A 117 21.38 -0.12 11.15
C ASN A 117 21.46 1.29 10.59
N ILE A 118 20.35 1.80 10.07
CA ILE A 118 20.24 3.14 9.52
C ILE A 118 19.42 3.99 10.49
N ARG A 119 20.01 5.06 11.00
CA ARG A 119 19.29 6.03 11.82
C ARG A 119 18.67 7.07 10.90
N CYS A 120 17.36 7.20 10.96
CA CYS A 120 16.61 8.12 10.13
C CYS A 120 15.79 9.08 10.99
N SER A 121 15.74 10.34 10.56
CA SER A 121 14.88 11.39 11.11
C SER A 121 14.07 12.01 9.97
N LEU A 122 12.95 12.68 10.26
CA LEU A 122 12.26 13.51 9.27
C LEU A 122 12.87 14.91 9.25
N LYS A 123 12.98 15.51 8.06
CA LYS A 123 13.41 16.92 7.96
C LYS A 123 12.37 17.84 8.57
N VAL A 124 12.84 19.00 9.02
CA VAL A 124 11.95 20.02 9.59
C VAL A 124 10.95 20.49 8.52
N GLY A 125 9.66 20.47 8.84
CA GLY A 125 8.60 20.84 7.91
C GLY A 125 8.14 19.72 6.99
N SER A 126 8.62 18.49 7.20
CA SER A 126 8.05 17.31 6.57
C SER A 126 6.74 16.91 7.20
N GLU A 127 5.83 16.46 6.35
CA GLU A 127 4.59 15.81 6.80
C GLU A 127 4.92 14.40 7.33
N PRO A 128 4.03 13.82 8.15
CA PRO A 128 4.24 12.49 8.68
C PRO A 128 4.44 11.44 7.57
N VAL A 129 5.31 10.46 7.82
CA VAL A 129 5.60 9.38 6.87
C VAL A 129 5.26 8.03 7.49
N ASP A 130 4.43 7.24 6.82
CA ASP A 130 4.12 5.86 7.22
C ASP A 130 5.16 4.88 6.65
N LEU A 131 5.87 4.17 7.53
CA LEU A 131 6.86 3.18 7.10
C LEU A 131 6.25 1.97 6.38
N ASN A 132 4.95 1.67 6.58
CA ASN A 132 4.30 0.56 5.86
C ASN A 132 4.32 0.76 4.34
N GLN A 133 4.32 2.01 3.89
CA GLN A 133 4.33 2.35 2.47
C GLN A 133 5.73 2.68 1.94
N VAL A 134 6.71 2.85 2.83
CA VAL A 134 8.11 3.07 2.46
C VAL A 134 8.67 1.82 1.79
N VAL A 135 9.35 2.01 0.67
CA VAL A 135 10.14 0.97 0.01
C VAL A 135 11.61 1.34 0.11
N ILE A 136 12.42 0.39 0.56
CA ILE A 136 13.87 0.57 0.65
C ILE A 136 14.54 -0.37 -0.33
N THR A 137 15.19 0.17 -1.34
CA THR A 137 15.99 -0.60 -2.28
C THR A 137 17.45 -0.56 -1.85
N ILE A 138 18.06 -1.72 -1.64
CA ILE A 138 19.49 -1.86 -1.31
C ILE A 138 20.21 -2.67 -2.37
N THR A 139 21.42 -2.26 -2.74
CA THR A 139 22.28 -3.01 -3.65
C THR A 139 23.75 -2.97 -3.23
N ASP A 140 24.44 -4.10 -3.41
CA ASP A 140 25.89 -4.25 -3.25
C ASP A 140 26.66 -4.13 -4.60
N GLY A 141 25.95 -3.73 -5.67
CA GLY A 141 26.44 -3.68 -7.04
C GLY A 141 26.21 -4.94 -7.86
N THR A 142 25.82 -6.05 -7.22
CA THR A 142 25.57 -7.35 -7.87
C THR A 142 24.13 -7.81 -7.69
N THR A 143 23.64 -7.78 -6.45
CA THR A 143 22.27 -8.11 -6.08
C THR A 143 21.53 -6.83 -5.69
N THR A 144 20.23 -6.78 -5.98
CA THR A 144 19.34 -5.68 -5.59
C THR A 144 18.13 -6.28 -4.91
N ASN A 145 17.80 -5.76 -3.71
CA ASN A 145 16.63 -6.16 -2.96
C ASN A 145 15.72 -4.96 -2.71
N ASP A 146 14.42 -5.17 -2.89
CA ASP A 146 13.37 -4.22 -2.54
C ASP A 146 12.70 -4.66 -1.24
N LEU A 147 12.92 -3.89 -0.19
CA LEU A 147 12.50 -4.21 1.17
C LEU A 147 11.27 -3.41 1.56
N ARG A 148 10.36 -4.07 2.28
CA ARG A 148 9.15 -3.48 2.87
C ARG A 148 9.16 -3.60 4.38
N TYR A 149 8.49 -2.67 5.04
CA TYR A 149 8.37 -2.72 6.49
C TYR A 149 7.59 -3.97 6.92
N ILE A 150 8.04 -4.57 8.01
CA ILE A 150 7.29 -5.56 8.75
C ILE A 150 7.34 -5.25 10.24
N GLU A 151 6.18 -5.39 10.89
CA GLU A 151 6.10 -5.36 12.34
C GLU A 151 6.83 -6.59 12.91
N GLY A 152 7.94 -6.33 13.57
CA GLY A 152 8.79 -7.36 14.11
C GLY A 152 10.03 -6.82 14.78
N THR A 153 10.89 -7.72 15.19
CA THR A 153 12.15 -7.43 15.86
C THR A 153 13.28 -8.23 15.23
N VAL A 154 14.51 -7.78 15.46
CA VAL A 154 15.68 -8.60 15.14
C VAL A 154 16.00 -9.50 16.32
N ASP A 155 16.01 -10.79 16.08
CA ASP A 155 16.52 -11.76 17.02
C ASP A 155 18.02 -11.97 16.78
N ALA A 156 18.81 -11.81 17.84
CA ALA A 156 20.27 -11.91 17.85
C ALA A 156 20.69 -13.07 18.78
N ASN A 157 20.12 -14.25 18.56
CA ASN A 157 20.28 -15.37 19.48
C ASN A 157 21.67 -16.04 19.35
N THR A 158 22.53 -15.74 20.32
CA THR A 158 23.93 -16.22 20.43
C THR A 158 24.06 -17.71 20.77
N THR A 159 22.99 -18.37 21.22
CA THR A 159 23.01 -19.80 21.57
C THR A 159 22.99 -20.75 20.36
N ASN A 160 22.73 -20.21 19.16
CA ASN A 160 22.72 -20.95 17.89
C ASN A 160 24.14 -21.26 17.35
N VAL A 161 25.19 -20.90 18.09
CA VAL A 161 26.58 -20.95 17.63
C VAL A 161 27.41 -21.95 18.43
N SER A 162 26.78 -22.96 19.04
CA SER A 162 27.47 -23.87 19.97
C SER A 162 28.66 -24.66 19.39
N ASP A 163 28.91 -24.63 18.08
CA ASP A 163 30.16 -25.13 17.46
C ASP A 163 30.46 -24.49 16.08
N GLY A 164 29.93 -23.29 15.81
CA GLY A 164 29.98 -22.70 14.47
C GLY A 164 31.27 -21.98 14.13
N ASN A 165 32.17 -22.61 13.37
CA ASN A 165 33.27 -21.90 12.71
C ASN A 165 32.69 -20.94 11.65
N PHE A 166 32.83 -19.62 11.83
CA PHE A 166 32.52 -18.63 10.80
C PHE A 166 33.57 -18.74 9.69
N SER A 167 33.39 -19.70 8.78
CA SER A 167 34.34 -20.01 7.70
C SER A 167 34.11 -19.11 6.49
N SER A 168 35.19 -18.60 5.90
CA SER A 168 35.17 -17.88 4.62
C SER A 168 35.05 -18.81 3.40
N SER A 169 35.02 -20.13 3.60
CA SER A 169 35.15 -21.11 2.49
C SER A 169 34.17 -22.30 2.51
N ASP A 170 33.20 -22.37 3.42
CA ASP A 170 32.24 -23.48 3.46
C ASP A 170 30.85 -23.09 2.97
N SER A 171 30.14 -24.05 2.35
CA SER A 171 28.77 -23.92 1.84
C SER A 171 27.71 -23.67 2.94
N ASN A 172 28.12 -23.36 4.17
CA ASN A 172 27.20 -23.14 5.29
C ASN A 172 27.80 -22.17 6.33
N ARG A 173 27.83 -20.86 6.01
CA ARG A 173 28.10 -19.83 7.03
C ARG A 173 26.93 -19.81 8.02
N LEU A 174 27.18 -19.52 9.30
CA LEU A 174 26.12 -19.35 10.30
C LEU A 174 25.94 -17.86 10.59
N THR A 175 24.70 -17.38 10.65
CA THR A 175 24.38 -16.03 11.18
C THR A 175 23.61 -16.11 12.48
N THR A 176 23.88 -15.14 13.36
CA THR A 176 23.18 -14.90 14.62
C THR A 176 21.94 -14.02 14.45
N TYR A 177 21.76 -13.36 13.30
CA TYR A 177 20.67 -12.41 13.07
C TYR A 177 19.51 -13.00 12.28
N ARG A 178 18.28 -12.74 12.74
CA ARG A 178 17.02 -13.11 12.07
C ARG A 178 15.98 -12.02 12.25
N LEU A 179 15.09 -11.87 11.28
CA LEU A 179 13.89 -11.06 11.43
C LEU A 179 12.76 -11.93 11.99
N VAL A 180 12.10 -11.46 13.05
CA VAL A 180 11.01 -12.17 13.73
C VAL A 180 9.79 -11.26 13.81
N ALA A 181 8.66 -11.70 13.26
CA ALA A 181 7.37 -11.02 13.36
C ALA A 181 6.48 -11.70 14.42
N ASP A 182 5.75 -10.89 15.20
CA ASP A 182 4.86 -11.35 16.29
C ASP A 182 3.47 -11.81 15.79
N GLY A 183 3.25 -11.80 14.48
CA GLY A 183 2.03 -12.29 13.84
C GLY A 183 2.08 -12.19 12.32
N LEU A 184 1.13 -12.82 11.64
CA LEU A 184 1.02 -12.80 10.16
C LEU A 184 0.12 -11.71 9.61
N THR A 185 -0.60 -11.00 10.48
CA THR A 185 -1.50 -9.91 10.10
C THR A 185 -0.80 -8.76 9.34
N PRO A 186 0.48 -8.40 9.61
CA PRO A 186 1.22 -7.38 8.85
C PRO A 186 1.80 -7.90 7.52
N ILE A 187 1.98 -9.23 7.38
CA ILE A 187 2.47 -9.88 6.14
C ILE A 187 1.38 -9.90 5.05
N GLN A 188 0.15 -9.46 5.37
CA GLN A 188 -1.02 -9.44 4.50
C GLN A 188 -1.10 -8.21 3.57
N VAL A 189 -0.02 -7.46 3.32
CA VAL A 189 -0.02 -6.52 2.18
C VAL A 189 0.16 -7.36 0.91
N PRO A 190 -0.89 -7.53 0.09
CA PRO A 190 -0.89 -8.55 -0.94
C PRO A 190 0.08 -8.16 -2.06
N TYR A 191 1.10 -8.99 -2.31
CA TYR A 191 1.25 -9.44 -3.69
C TYR A 191 -0.12 -10.03 -4.10
N PRO A 192 -0.67 -9.72 -5.29
CA PRO A 192 -2.03 -10.08 -5.60
C PRO A 192 -2.22 -11.60 -5.42
N ASP A 193 -3.11 -11.96 -4.49
CA ASP A 193 -3.66 -13.29 -4.20
C ASP A 193 -2.88 -14.26 -3.28
N ALA A 194 -2.79 -13.95 -1.97
CA ALA A 194 -2.37 -14.94 -0.96
C ALA A 194 -3.42 -15.10 0.16
N THR A 195 -4.02 -16.29 0.26
CA THR A 195 -4.97 -16.66 1.33
C THR A 195 -4.25 -17.39 2.48
N VAL A 196 -4.66 -17.13 3.73
CA VAL A 196 -4.05 -17.66 4.97
C VAL A 196 -4.51 -19.09 5.29
N GLY A 197 -3.60 -20.07 5.29
CA GLY A 197 -3.83 -21.45 5.75
C GLY A 197 -3.40 -21.69 7.20
N ALA A 198 -4.12 -22.58 7.90
CA ALA A 198 -4.07 -22.74 9.37
C ALA A 198 -2.77 -23.33 9.97
N ASN A 199 -1.79 -23.80 9.20
CA ASN A 199 -0.57 -24.44 9.74
C ASN A 199 0.74 -24.10 8.98
N ALA A 200 0.81 -22.90 8.37
CA ALA A 200 1.88 -22.34 7.54
C ALA A 200 2.01 -22.94 6.12
N ASP A 201 1.59 -22.18 5.11
CA ASP A 201 1.96 -22.36 3.70
C ASP A 201 1.92 -20.98 3.03
N TYR A 202 3.04 -20.25 3.01
CA TYR A 202 3.16 -19.06 2.17
C TYR A 202 3.51 -19.50 0.75
N VAL A 203 2.50 -19.79 -0.05
CA VAL A 203 2.66 -20.18 -1.45
C VAL A 203 2.00 -19.14 -2.34
N ASN A 204 2.77 -18.22 -2.93
CA ASN A 204 2.36 -17.65 -4.20
C ASN A 204 2.67 -18.68 -5.29
N LYS A 205 1.62 -19.20 -5.94
CA LYS A 205 1.75 -20.19 -7.02
C LYS A 205 1.43 -19.54 -8.35
N THR A 206 2.46 -19.16 -9.09
CA THR A 206 2.34 -18.96 -10.55
C THR A 206 3.44 -19.70 -11.25
N SER A 207 3.15 -20.92 -11.72
CA SER A 207 3.83 -21.79 -12.72
C SER A 207 5.37 -21.76 -12.88
N ALA A 208 6.11 -21.12 -11.97
CA ALA A 208 7.55 -20.90 -11.95
C ALA A 208 7.97 -20.56 -10.49
N GLY A 209 7.94 -21.56 -9.60
CA GLY A 209 8.47 -21.45 -8.24
C GLY A 209 7.51 -20.84 -7.20
N THR A 210 7.57 -21.36 -5.98
CA THR A 210 6.84 -20.86 -4.81
C THR A 210 7.69 -19.76 -4.15
N VAL A 211 7.14 -18.57 -3.89
CA VAL A 211 7.81 -17.52 -3.09
C VAL A 211 7.27 -17.54 -1.67
N HIS A 212 8.14 -17.85 -0.71
CA HIS A 212 7.80 -17.84 0.72
C HIS A 212 8.11 -16.47 1.32
N LEU A 213 7.19 -15.93 2.14
CA LEU A 213 7.36 -14.64 2.83
C LEU A 213 7.92 -14.80 4.26
N GLY A 214 7.73 -15.99 4.84
CA GLY A 214 8.18 -16.32 6.19
C GLY A 214 7.73 -17.70 6.65
N TYR A 215 8.21 -18.10 7.82
CA TYR A 215 8.13 -19.44 8.41
C TYR A 215 7.68 -19.38 9.85
N ASN A 216 6.84 -20.33 10.28
CA ASN A 216 6.42 -20.41 11.68
C ASN A 216 7.64 -20.73 12.59
N ALA A 217 7.96 -19.79 13.47
CA ALA A 217 9.13 -19.84 14.33
C ALA A 217 8.92 -20.75 15.56
N THR A 218 7.68 -21.17 15.86
CA THR A 218 7.35 -22.09 16.97
C THR A 218 8.06 -23.45 16.85
N ARG A 219 8.60 -23.77 15.67
CA ARG A 219 9.38 -24.98 15.40
C ARG A 219 10.85 -24.88 15.81
N ALA A 220 11.34 -23.68 16.11
CA ALA A 220 12.71 -23.52 16.59
C ALA A 220 12.83 -24.09 18.01
N THR A 221 13.90 -24.85 18.24
CA THR A 221 14.11 -25.61 19.48
C THR A 221 14.69 -24.73 20.61
N THR A 222 15.20 -23.54 20.28
CA THR A 222 15.92 -22.65 21.22
C THR A 222 15.42 -21.21 21.11
N GLY A 223 14.60 -20.77 22.09
CA GLY A 223 14.03 -19.42 22.15
C GLY A 223 12.51 -19.43 22.39
N ASP A 224 11.92 -18.29 22.77
CA ASP A 224 10.46 -18.14 22.88
C ASP A 224 9.87 -17.53 21.60
N TYR A 225 9.46 -18.43 20.71
CA TYR A 225 8.89 -18.10 19.40
C TYR A 225 7.42 -18.50 19.27
N THR A 226 6.73 -18.68 20.39
CA THR A 226 5.32 -19.06 20.41
C THR A 226 4.49 -18.02 19.65
N GLY A 227 3.86 -18.42 18.55
CA GLY A 227 3.03 -17.53 17.72
C GLY A 227 3.82 -16.58 16.82
N LYS A 228 5.15 -16.69 16.76
CA LYS A 228 6.02 -15.85 15.95
C LYS A 228 6.38 -16.48 14.62
N TYR A 229 6.87 -15.65 13.70
CA TYR A 229 7.29 -16.05 12.37
C TYR A 229 8.65 -15.48 12.03
N PHE A 230 9.52 -16.30 11.46
CA PHE A 230 10.74 -15.81 10.84
C PHE A 230 10.45 -15.34 9.42
N VAL A 231 10.98 -14.20 9.01
CA VAL A 231 10.63 -13.59 7.72
C VAL A 231 11.85 -13.44 6.81
N CYS A 232 11.60 -13.41 5.51
CA CYS A 232 12.64 -13.37 4.48
C CYS A 232 13.32 -11.99 4.45
N ALA A 233 14.64 -11.95 4.66
CA ALA A 233 15.36 -10.69 4.86
C ALA A 233 15.75 -9.99 3.54
N ASP A 234 15.57 -10.65 2.40
CA ASP A 234 15.63 -10.08 1.06
C ASP A 234 14.35 -9.33 0.66
N MET A 235 13.27 -9.43 1.44
CA MET A 235 11.97 -8.80 1.16
C MET A 235 11.52 -7.83 2.25
N PHE A 236 12.02 -7.97 3.48
CA PHE A 236 11.51 -7.24 4.63
C PHE A 236 12.62 -6.53 5.41
N PHE A 237 12.26 -5.39 6.01
CA PHE A 237 13.06 -4.69 7.01
C PHE A 237 12.19 -4.43 8.25
N VAL A 238 12.84 -4.30 9.41
CA VAL A 238 12.18 -3.87 10.66
C VAL A 238 12.67 -2.49 11.05
N ALA A 239 11.88 -1.78 11.85
CA ALA A 239 12.27 -0.50 12.40
C ALA A 239 12.01 -0.45 13.91
N GLU A 240 12.94 0.14 14.64
CA GLU A 240 12.87 0.36 16.08
C GLU A 240 12.79 1.86 16.39
N MET A 241 12.01 2.25 17.39
CA MET A 241 12.09 3.60 17.93
C MET A 241 13.43 3.83 18.63
N VAL A 242 14.05 5.00 18.42
CA VAL A 242 15.19 5.47 19.23
C VAL A 242 14.76 6.67 20.07
N ARG A 243 13.98 7.57 19.48
CA ARG A 243 13.35 8.70 20.15
C ARG A 243 12.00 8.94 19.49
N ASP A 244 10.97 9.02 20.31
CA ASP A 244 9.63 9.43 19.92
C ASP A 244 9.20 10.52 20.92
N ALA A 245 8.79 11.68 20.40
CA ALA A 245 8.42 12.82 21.22
C ALA A 245 6.93 12.88 21.54
N ASP A 246 6.08 12.27 20.72
CA ASP A 246 4.62 12.39 20.76
C ASP A 246 3.88 11.04 20.77
N ASP A 247 4.61 9.94 20.98
CA ASP A 247 4.13 8.55 20.98
C ASP A 247 3.41 8.17 19.66
N SER A 248 3.82 8.80 18.56
CA SER A 248 3.25 8.55 17.22
C SER A 248 3.75 7.25 16.60
N PHE A 249 4.94 6.77 16.99
CA PHE A 249 5.57 5.60 16.42
C PHE A 249 5.35 4.35 17.29
N SER A 250 4.68 3.35 16.71
CA SER A 250 4.62 2.01 17.30
C SER A 250 4.82 0.94 16.22
N PRO A 251 5.27 -0.29 16.56
CA PRO A 251 5.44 -1.33 15.56
C PRO A 251 4.16 -1.66 14.75
N GLY A 252 2.98 -1.56 15.37
CA GLY A 252 1.69 -1.75 14.68
C GLY A 252 1.16 -0.51 13.96
N ASN A 253 1.72 0.68 14.23
CA ASN A 253 1.40 1.93 13.55
C ASN A 253 2.71 2.74 13.39
N PRO A 254 3.55 2.38 12.41
CA PRO A 254 4.90 2.91 12.25
C PRO A 254 4.87 4.26 11.51
N VAL A 255 4.13 5.22 12.05
CA VAL A 255 4.07 6.59 11.53
C VAL A 255 5.16 7.40 12.20
N MET A 256 5.93 8.10 11.38
CA MET A 256 7.02 8.95 11.82
C MET A 256 6.61 10.42 11.71
N THR A 257 6.89 11.23 12.71
CA THR A 257 6.59 12.66 12.75
C THR A 257 7.84 13.52 12.98
N THR A 258 7.67 14.84 12.96
CA THR A 258 8.78 15.78 13.15
C THR A 258 9.33 15.66 14.57
N GLY A 259 10.60 15.27 14.69
CA GLY A 259 11.29 15.12 15.98
C GLY A 259 11.62 13.68 16.33
N ASP A 260 11.03 12.72 15.62
CA ASP A 260 11.28 11.31 15.82
C ASP A 260 12.61 10.89 15.22
N LEU A 261 13.22 9.92 15.88
CA LEU A 261 14.42 9.23 15.43
C LEU A 261 14.12 7.73 15.48
N ILE A 262 14.15 7.11 14.31
CA ILE A 262 13.98 5.67 14.18
C ILE A 262 15.29 5.03 13.73
N LYS A 263 15.40 3.74 14.00
CA LYS A 263 16.47 2.90 13.50
C LYS A 263 15.87 1.83 12.60
N ILE A 264 16.13 1.96 11.30
CA ILE A 264 15.78 0.95 10.31
C ILE A 264 16.87 -0.11 10.32
N ILE A 265 16.49 -1.39 10.38
CA ILE A 265 17.41 -2.51 10.42
C ILE A 265 17.22 -3.37 9.18
N LEU A 266 18.30 -3.51 8.42
CA LEU A 266 18.39 -4.34 7.22
C LEU A 266 19.34 -5.49 7.52
N LEU A 267 18.97 -6.72 7.15
CA LEU A 267 19.94 -7.81 7.14
C LEU A 267 20.60 -7.88 5.77
N THR A 268 21.88 -8.19 5.75
CA THR A 268 22.73 -8.15 4.55
C THR A 268 23.62 -9.37 4.45
N ALA A 269 23.27 -10.46 5.14
CA ALA A 269 24.06 -11.68 5.08
C ALA A 269 24.00 -12.32 3.68
N PRO A 270 25.13 -12.91 3.21
CA PRO A 270 25.22 -13.51 1.88
C PRO A 270 24.38 -14.79 1.76
N SER A 271 24.11 -15.21 0.51
CA SER A 271 23.19 -16.31 0.16
C SER A 271 23.68 -17.73 0.50
N ASN A 272 24.81 -17.83 1.18
CA ASN A 272 25.42 -19.06 1.67
C ASN A 272 25.45 -19.10 3.22
N THR A 273 24.59 -18.31 3.86
CA THR A 273 24.56 -18.10 5.32
C THR A 273 23.31 -18.68 5.96
N CYS A 274 23.35 -19.95 6.36
CA CYS A 274 22.22 -20.55 7.05
C CYS A 274 22.03 -20.02 8.49
N THR A 275 20.87 -20.32 9.04
CA THR A 275 20.57 -20.18 10.46
C THR A 275 20.46 -21.56 11.12
N ASP A 276 21.29 -21.81 12.14
CA ASP A 276 21.37 -23.02 12.99
C ASP A 276 20.98 -24.36 12.32
N GLU A 277 22.01 -25.09 11.87
CA GLU A 277 21.91 -26.40 11.22
C GLU A 277 21.33 -27.51 12.12
N THR A 278 21.34 -27.36 13.45
CA THR A 278 21.01 -28.43 14.40
C THR A 278 19.59 -28.35 14.96
N THR A 279 19.08 -27.16 15.23
CA THR A 279 17.75 -26.95 15.85
C THR A 279 16.63 -26.70 14.84
N LEU A 280 16.99 -26.43 13.57
CA LEU A 280 16.08 -26.10 12.47
C LEU A 280 16.21 -27.08 11.27
N ALA A 281 16.55 -28.35 11.51
CA ALA A 281 16.72 -29.36 10.45
C ALA A 281 15.50 -29.51 9.49
N SER A 282 14.28 -29.15 9.93
CA SER A 282 13.08 -29.13 9.06
C SER A 282 12.93 -27.87 8.20
N LEU A 283 13.66 -26.79 8.52
CA LEU A 283 13.69 -25.53 7.77
C LEU A 283 14.88 -25.45 6.81
N LYS A 284 15.90 -26.31 6.99
CA LYS A 284 17.00 -26.53 6.02
C LYS A 284 16.55 -26.74 4.58
N ASN A 285 15.36 -27.33 4.38
CA ASN A 285 14.87 -27.76 3.07
C ASN A 285 13.69 -26.92 2.55
N THR A 286 13.36 -25.79 3.21
CA THR A 286 12.14 -25.05 2.89
C THR A 286 12.39 -23.63 2.37
N ASP A 287 13.36 -22.87 2.89
CA ASP A 287 14.00 -21.75 2.16
C ASP A 287 15.24 -21.26 2.92
N PRO A 288 16.39 -21.04 2.28
CA PRO A 288 17.60 -20.51 2.92
C PRO A 288 17.49 -19.05 3.41
N ARG A 289 16.45 -18.30 3.03
CA ARG A 289 16.41 -16.81 3.15
C ARG A 289 16.01 -16.25 4.52
N VAL A 290 16.00 -17.08 5.55
CA VAL A 290 15.64 -16.66 6.90
C VAL A 290 16.90 -16.17 7.62
N GLY A 291 17.21 -14.88 7.47
CA GLY A 291 18.44 -14.25 7.97
C GLY A 291 19.46 -13.92 6.87
N GLU A 292 19.31 -14.51 5.69
CA GLU A 292 20.05 -14.13 4.47
C GLU A 292 19.28 -13.07 3.68
N ALA A 293 20.03 -12.14 3.10
CA ALA A 293 19.49 -11.21 2.11
C ALA A 293 20.17 -11.38 0.74
N ALA A 294 21.08 -12.34 0.57
CA ALA A 294 21.86 -12.52 -0.67
C ALA A 294 22.66 -11.27 -1.09
N LEU A 295 23.02 -10.44 -0.11
CA LEU A 295 23.93 -9.30 -0.26
C LEU A 295 25.29 -9.69 0.32
N THR A 296 26.37 -9.26 -0.30
CA THR A 296 27.74 -9.54 0.18
C THR A 296 28.48 -8.24 0.37
N ILE A 297 28.50 -7.74 1.60
CA ILE A 297 29.18 -6.49 1.95
C ILE A 297 30.54 -6.82 2.57
N ASP A 298 31.52 -7.05 1.70
CA ASP A 298 32.94 -7.18 2.06
C ASP A 298 33.61 -5.81 2.23
N THR A 299 34.85 -5.80 2.71
CA THR A 299 35.67 -4.58 2.74
C THR A 299 35.76 -3.93 1.36
N ARG A 300 35.68 -2.60 1.29
CA ARG A 300 35.70 -1.81 0.05
C ARG A 300 34.54 -2.04 -0.93
N THR A 301 33.48 -2.74 -0.51
CA THR A 301 32.26 -2.89 -1.32
C THR A 301 31.49 -1.57 -1.34
N MET A 302 31.02 -1.16 -2.51
CA MET A 302 30.13 -0.02 -2.66
C MET A 302 28.69 -0.48 -2.42
N VAL A 303 27.99 0.20 -1.52
CA VAL A 303 26.59 -0.08 -1.18
C VAL A 303 25.78 1.16 -1.49
N SER A 304 24.67 0.96 -2.19
CA SER A 304 23.70 2.02 -2.50
C SER A 304 22.36 1.66 -1.89
N ILE A 305 21.79 2.59 -1.14
CA ILE A 305 20.52 2.45 -0.42
C ILE A 305 19.61 3.59 -0.85
N ASN A 306 18.42 3.24 -1.31
CA ASN A 306 17.45 4.16 -1.86
C ASN A 306 16.15 4.04 -1.06
N ILE A 307 15.76 5.09 -0.34
CA ILE A 307 14.58 5.11 0.53
C ILE A 307 13.51 5.97 -0.12
N VAL A 308 12.39 5.34 -0.50
CA VAL A 308 11.27 6.00 -1.16
C VAL A 308 10.05 5.98 -0.24
N PRO A 309 9.60 7.13 0.31
CA PRO A 309 8.35 7.24 1.07
C PRO A 309 7.11 7.22 0.16
N GLU A 310 5.90 7.15 0.74
CA GLU A 310 4.64 7.14 -0.03
C GLU A 310 4.42 8.41 -0.86
N GLY A 311 4.90 9.52 -0.32
CA GLY A 311 4.94 10.83 -0.94
C GLY A 311 6.14 11.55 -0.39
N GLY A 312 6.80 12.34 -1.24
CA GLY A 312 8.02 13.05 -0.86
C GLY A 312 9.21 12.79 -1.77
N ALA A 313 10.36 13.37 -1.43
CA ALA A 313 11.57 13.11 -2.19
C ALA A 313 12.24 11.81 -1.73
N ASN A 314 12.71 11.06 -2.72
CA ASN A 314 13.57 9.90 -2.53
C ASN A 314 14.91 10.29 -1.89
N THR A 315 15.37 9.49 -0.93
CA THR A 315 16.66 9.66 -0.26
C THR A 315 17.62 8.55 -0.69
N LEU A 316 18.64 8.94 -1.47
CA LEU A 316 19.72 8.06 -1.91
C LEU A 316 20.94 8.23 -1.01
N VAL A 317 21.44 7.11 -0.49
CA VAL A 317 22.65 7.04 0.32
C VAL A 317 23.62 6.06 -0.31
N GLU A 318 24.83 6.52 -0.61
CA GLU A 318 25.90 5.69 -1.16
C GLU A 318 27.10 5.73 -0.23
N PHE A 319 27.62 4.56 0.10
CA PHE A 319 28.85 4.45 0.88
C PHE A 319 29.74 3.33 0.38
N VAL A 320 31.01 3.38 0.79
CA VAL A 320 31.97 2.32 0.54
C VAL A 320 32.39 1.73 1.88
N ALA A 321 32.23 0.42 2.04
CA ALA A 321 32.66 -0.28 3.23
C ALA A 321 34.16 -0.06 3.48
N PRO A 322 34.62 0.06 4.74
CA PRO A 322 36.02 0.33 5.06
C PRO A 322 36.95 -0.79 4.56
N SER A 323 38.26 -0.50 4.51
CA SER A 323 39.28 -1.45 4.05
C SER A 323 39.52 -2.63 5.00
N SER A 324 38.99 -2.58 6.22
CA SER A 324 39.05 -3.64 7.22
C SER A 324 37.98 -3.42 8.29
N PHE A 325 37.38 -4.48 8.80
CA PHE A 325 36.48 -4.41 9.95
C PHE A 325 37.25 -4.74 11.24
N GLY A 326 37.51 -3.72 12.07
CA GLY A 326 38.33 -3.87 13.28
C GLY A 326 37.56 -4.26 14.55
N SER A 327 36.23 -4.20 14.51
CA SER A 327 35.34 -4.44 15.66
C SER A 327 34.04 -5.08 15.20
N TYR A 328 33.32 -5.70 16.15
CA TYR A 328 31.98 -6.28 15.94
C TYR A 328 30.99 -5.28 15.32
N GLN A 329 31.04 -4.04 15.80
CA GLN A 329 30.27 -2.90 15.29
C GLN A 329 31.23 -1.93 14.60
N SER A 330 30.95 -1.60 13.34
CA SER A 330 31.63 -0.54 12.60
C SER A 330 30.75 0.70 12.58
N ILE A 331 31.14 1.72 13.36
CA ILE A 331 30.44 3.00 13.49
C ILE A 331 30.90 3.93 12.35
N GLY A 332 29.95 4.52 11.62
CA GLY A 332 30.22 5.58 10.64
C GLY A 332 30.63 5.06 9.27
N VAL A 333 29.85 4.16 8.69
CA VAL A 333 30.07 3.75 7.29
C VAL A 333 29.59 4.84 6.31
N TYR A 334 28.74 5.74 6.78
CA TYR A 334 28.29 6.95 6.09
C TYR A 334 28.29 8.12 7.09
N PRO A 335 28.90 9.28 6.76
CA PRO A 335 28.83 10.49 7.58
C PRO A 335 27.49 11.24 7.45
#